data_AF-A0A350DLC6-F1
#
_entry.id   AF-A0A350DLC6-F1
#
_cell.length_a   1.000
_cell.length_b   1.000
_cell.length_c   1.000
_cell.angle_alpha   90.00
_cell.angle_beta   90.00
_cell.angle_gamma   90.00
#
_symmetry.space_group_name_H-M   'P 1'
#
loop_
_entity.id
_entity.type
_entity.pdbx_description
1 polymer ?
#
loop_
_entity_poly.entity_id
_entity_poly.type
_entity_poly.pdbx_seq_one_letter_code
_entity_poly.pdbx_strand_id
1 'polypeptide(L)'
;LSFFPGAKIGVLGINGSGKSTLLRIMAGVDKDFSGEARAQAGTKVGYLPQEPQLDDSKDVRGNVEDGMREALDALSRLDAIYA
;
A
#
# COMPACT_ATOMS: atom_id res chain seq x y z
N LEU A 1 15.27 8.65 10.80
CA LEU A 1 15.22 7.17 10.87
C LEU A 1 15.56 6.63 9.49
N SER A 2 16.37 5.59 9.40
CA SER A 2 16.71 4.94 8.12
C SER A 2 16.21 3.51 8.14
N PHE A 3 15.61 3.08 7.04
CA PHE A 3 15.01 1.75 6.88
C PHE A 3 15.82 0.97 5.85
N PHE A 4 16.19 -0.27 6.19
CA PHE A 4 17.03 -1.11 5.34
C PHE A 4 16.19 -2.20 4.67
N PRO A 5 16.50 -2.59 3.41
CA PRO A 5 15.85 -3.72 2.76
C PRO A 5 15.88 -4.97 3.62
N GLY A 6 14.74 -5.67 3.69
CA GLY A 6 14.59 -6.91 4.46
C GLY A 6 14.31 -6.73 5.95
N ALA A 7 14.48 -5.52 6.51
CA ALA A 7 14.18 -5.27 7.92
C ALA A 7 12.70 -5.51 8.25
N LYS A 8 12.44 -6.11 9.42
CA LYS A 8 11.10 -6.27 10.00
C LYS A 8 11.04 -5.39 11.24
N ILE A 9 10.20 -4.36 11.21
CA ILE A 9 10.19 -3.31 12.23
C ILE A 9 8.78 -3.22 12.82
N GLY A 10 8.67 -3.41 14.14
CA GLY A 10 7.46 -3.15 14.90
C GLY A 10 7.48 -1.74 15.48
N VAL A 11 6.40 -0.98 15.28
CA VAL A 11 6.23 0.36 15.88
C VAL A 11 5.33 0.24 17.10
N LEU A 12 5.89 0.50 18.29
CA LEU A 12 5.21 0.35 19.58
C LEU A 12 5.03 1.71 20.27
N GLY A 13 4.08 1.78 21.20
CA GLY A 13 3.77 2.99 21.97
C GLY A 13 2.30 3.07 22.37
N ILE A 14 1.98 3.93 23.33
CA ILE A 14 0.61 4.16 23.82
C ILE A 14 -0.29 4.79 22.74
N ASN A 15 -1.60 4.79 22.97
CA ASN A 15 -2.52 5.53 22.10
C ASN A 15 -2.18 7.03 22.11
N GLY A 16 -2.25 7.66 20.94
CA GLY A 16 -1.81 9.05 20.76
C GLY A 16 -0.30 9.23 20.55
N SER A 17 0.54 8.19 20.67
CA SER A 17 2.00 8.32 20.48
C SER A 17 2.45 8.54 19.02
N GLY A 18 1.53 8.77 18.09
CA GLY A 18 1.84 9.06 16.69
C GLY A 18 2.12 7.85 15.77
N LYS A 19 1.93 6.61 16.23
CA LYS A 19 2.24 5.40 15.41
C LYS A 19 1.53 5.38 14.06
N SER A 20 0.21 5.57 14.05
CA SER A 20 -0.57 5.58 12.81
C SER A 20 -0.22 6.77 11.93
N THR A 21 0.10 7.92 12.53
CA THR A 21 0.58 9.11 11.81
C THR A 21 1.92 8.85 11.13
N LEU A 22 2.88 8.25 11.83
CA LEU A 22 4.17 7.85 11.27
C LEU A 22 3.99 6.94 10.04
N LEU A 23 3.15 5.91 10.16
CA LEU A 23 2.91 4.98 9.06
C LEU A 23 2.22 5.66 7.86
N ARG A 24 1.29 6.60 8.08
CA ARG A 24 0.67 7.38 7.00
C ARG A 24 1.65 8.31 6.29
N ILE A 25 2.56 8.95 7.03
CA ILE A 25 3.64 9.78 6.46
C ILE A 25 4.56 8.90 5.61
N MET A 26 4.99 7.75 6.12
CA MET A 26 5.83 6.81 5.39
C MET A 26 5.15 6.25 4.13
N ALA A 27 3.83 6.08 4.17
CA ALA A 27 3.01 5.67 3.03
C ALA A 27 2.77 6.80 2.00
N GLY A 28 3.15 8.05 2.31
CA GLY A 28 2.86 9.22 1.49
C GLY A 28 1.39 9.67 1.52
N VAL A 29 0.58 9.12 2.42
CA VAL A 29 -0.83 9.48 2.63
C VAL A 29 -0.93 10.82 3.35
N ASP A 30 -0.11 11.00 4.39
CA ASP A 30 -0.06 12.23 5.17
C ASP A 30 1.20 13.03 4.76
N LYS A 31 0.99 14.26 4.28
CA LYS A 31 2.04 15.12 3.74
C LYS A 31 2.23 16.39 4.56
N ASP A 32 1.41 16.61 5.57
CA ASP A 32 1.48 17.79 6.44
C ASP A 32 2.34 17.49 7.65
N PHE A 33 3.66 17.55 7.45
CA PHE A 33 4.64 17.32 8.52
C PHE A 33 5.88 18.19 8.31
N SER A 34 6.60 18.45 9.39
CA SER A 34 7.87 19.17 9.35
C SER A 34 9.04 18.23 9.05
N GLY A 35 10.00 18.69 8.25
CA GLY A 35 11.22 17.95 7.91
C GLY A 35 11.08 17.17 6.60
N GLU A 36 11.78 16.05 6.48
CA GLU A 36 11.80 15.27 5.25
C GLU A 36 11.49 13.78 5.49
N ALA A 37 10.61 13.23 4.66
CA ALA A 37 10.36 11.80 4.53
C ALA A 37 10.43 11.43 3.04
N ARG A 38 11.30 10.49 2.70
CA ARG A 38 11.56 10.10 1.30
C ARG A 38 11.67 8.58 1.21
N ALA A 39 10.92 7.98 0.28
CA ALA A 39 11.11 6.59 -0.11
C ALA A 39 12.25 6.48 -1.13
N GLN A 40 12.94 5.35 -1.17
CA GLN A 40 13.94 5.08 -2.20
C GLN A 40 13.25 5.05 -3.58
N ALA A 41 13.86 5.70 -4.57
CA ALA A 41 13.33 5.74 -5.94
C ALA A 41 13.06 4.32 -6.49
N GLY A 42 11.91 4.14 -7.14
CA GLY A 42 11.48 2.85 -7.67
C GLY A 42 10.90 1.86 -6.64
N THR A 43 10.86 2.23 -5.35
CA THR A 43 10.24 1.38 -4.32
C THR A 43 8.72 1.45 -4.41
N LYS A 44 8.06 0.29 -4.53
CA LYS A 44 6.60 0.18 -4.40
C LYS A 44 6.24 0.11 -2.92
N VAL A 45 5.50 1.12 -2.44
CA VAL A 45 5.03 1.19 -1.05
C VAL A 45 3.59 0.69 -0.99
N GLY A 46 3.33 -0.36 -0.20
CA GLY A 46 1.99 -0.82 0.12
C GLY A 46 1.57 -0.31 1.51
N TYR A 47 0.36 0.25 1.62
CA TYR A 47 -0.21 0.72 2.88
C TYR A 47 -1.56 0.07 3.12
N LEU A 48 -1.69 -0.57 4.29
CA LEU A 48 -2.94 -1.17 4.75
C LEU A 48 -3.47 -0.33 5.92
N PRO A 49 -4.54 0.47 5.73
CA PRO A 49 -5.16 1.22 6.81
C PRO A 49 -5.85 0.29 7.82
N GLN A 50 -6.15 0.82 9.02
CA GLN A 50 -6.86 0.08 10.06
C GLN A 50 -8.28 -0.33 9.62
N GLU A 51 -8.94 0.56 8.89
CA GLU A 51 -10.21 0.29 8.20
C GLU A 51 -9.92 0.14 6.71
N PRO A 52 -9.87 -1.11 6.18
CA PRO A 52 -9.66 -1.37 4.77
C PRO A 52 -10.72 -0.70 3.92
N GLN A 53 -10.30 -0.15 2.78
CA GLN A 53 -11.22 0.41 1.79
C GLN A 53 -11.46 -0.67 0.73
N LEU A 54 -12.62 -1.31 0.80
CA LEU A 54 -13.06 -2.35 -0.14
C LEU A 54 -14.26 -1.85 -0.95
N ASP A 55 -14.49 -2.47 -2.10
CA ASP A 55 -15.67 -2.19 -2.92
C ASP A 55 -16.81 -3.12 -2.50
N ASP A 56 -17.81 -2.55 -1.83
CA ASP A 56 -18.98 -3.26 -1.32
C ASP A 56 -19.89 -3.82 -2.44
N SER A 57 -19.70 -3.37 -3.68
CA SER A 57 -20.44 -3.91 -4.83
C SER A 57 -19.83 -5.22 -5.37
N LYS A 58 -18.63 -5.59 -4.90
CA LYS A 58 -17.89 -6.79 -5.33
C LYS A 58 -17.92 -7.87 -4.27
N ASP A 59 -17.79 -9.11 -4.72
CA ASP A 59 -17.51 -10.22 -3.83
C ASP A 59 -16.03 -10.25 -3.41
N VAL A 60 -15.66 -11.28 -2.65
CA VAL A 60 -14.27 -11.48 -2.19
C VAL A 60 -13.31 -11.58 -3.38
N ARG A 61 -13.68 -12.31 -4.42
CA ARG A 61 -12.82 -12.54 -5.59
C ARG A 61 -12.55 -11.22 -6.31
N GLY A 62 -13.59 -10.43 -6.58
CA GLY A 62 -13.47 -9.14 -7.26
C GLY A 62 -12.56 -8.16 -6.51
N ASN A 63 -12.69 -8.07 -5.19
CA ASN A 63 -11.81 -7.23 -4.37
C ASN A 63 -10.33 -7.70 -4.40
N VAL A 64 -10.08 -9.02 -4.44
CA VAL A 64 -8.72 -9.56 -4.56
C VAL A 64 -8.15 -9.30 -5.97
N GLU A 65 -8.96 -9.47 -7.01
CA GLU A 65 -8.58 -9.24 -8.40
C GLU A 65 -8.24 -7.77 -8.69
N ASP A 66 -8.87 -6.81 -7.99
CA ASP A 66 -8.47 -5.40 -8.05
C ASP A 66 -6.98 -5.19 -7.68
N GLY A 67 -6.47 -5.93 -6.70
CA GLY A 67 -5.05 -5.90 -6.30
C GLY A 67 -4.10 -6.49 -7.35
N MET A 68 -4.63 -7.25 -8.31
CA MET A 68 -3.89 -7.94 -9.38
C MET A 68 -4.22 -7.42 -10.78
N ARG A 69 -4.91 -6.28 -10.87
CA ARG A 69 -5.47 -5.72 -12.10
C ARG A 69 -4.46 -5.65 -13.25
N GLU A 70 -3.23 -5.21 -12.97
CA GLU A 70 -2.17 -5.13 -13.98
C GLU A 70 -1.91 -6.47 -14.68
N ALA A 71 -1.82 -7.56 -13.91
CA ALA A 71 -1.57 -8.90 -14.44
C ALA A 71 -2.81 -9.46 -15.16
N LEU A 72 -4.00 -9.24 -14.60
CA LEU A 72 -5.26 -9.70 -15.20
C LEU A 72 -5.58 -9.00 -16.52
N ASP A 73 -5.31 -7.70 -16.60
CA ASP A 73 -5.47 -6.91 -17.83
C ASP A 73 -4.46 -7.34 -18.90
N ALA A 74 -3.25 -7.74 -18.50
CA ALA A 74 -2.25 -8.28 -19.41
C ALA A 74 -2.68 -9.65 -19.98
N LEU A 75 -3.19 -10.54 -19.12
CA LEU A 75 -3.72 -11.85 -19.54
C LEU A 75 -4.92 -11.69 -20.49
N SER A 76 -5.87 -10.82 -20.15
CA SER A 76 -7.06 -10.58 -21.00
C SER A 76 -6.69 -10.06 -22.38
N ARG A 77 -5.64 -9.21 -22.48
CA ARG A 77 -5.11 -8.73 -23.76
C ARG A 77 -4.46 -9.83 -24.57
N LEU A 78 -3.77 -10.77 -23.92
CA LEU A 78 -3.18 -11.93 -24.57
C LEU A 78 -4.30 -12.80 -25.16
N ASP A 79 -5.29 -13.16 -24.35
CA ASP A 79 -6.39 -14.03 -24.77
C ASP A 79 -7.17 -13.45 -25.96
N ALA A 80 -7.37 -12.13 -26.02
CA ALA A 80 -8.05 -11.46 -27.12
C ALA A 80 -7.29 -11.52 -28.47
N ILE A 81 -5.97 -11.75 -28.46
CA ILE A 81 -5.14 -11.89 -29.68
C ILE A 81 -5.16 -13.33 -30.18
N TYR A 82 -5.26 -14.30 -29.27
CA TYR A 82 -5.13 -15.73 -29.56
C TYR A 82 -6.47 -16.48 -29.63
N ALA A 83 -7.60 -15.81 -29.36
CA ALA A 83 -8.96 -16.31 -29.58
C ALA A 83 -9.42 -16.10 -31.03
#